data_AF-A0A7Y5TG32-F1
#
_entry.id   AF-A0A7Y5TG32-F1
#
_cell.length_a   1.000
_cell.length_b   1.000
_cell.length_c   1.000
_cell.angle_alpha   90.00
_cell.angle_beta   90.00
_cell.angle_gamma   90.00
#
_symmetry.space_group_name_H-M   'P 1'
#
loop_
_entity.id
_entity.type
_entity.pdbx_description
1 polymer ?
#
loop_
_entity_poly.entity_id
_entity_poly.type
_entity_poly.pdbx_seq_one_letter_code
_entity_poly.pdbx_strand_id
1 'polypeptide(L)' 'MARPQSPRGQGRRRVIDAAVELFAEHGVSGTSLQMIADHLGVTKAAVYYQFHAKEDIVLA' A
#
# COMPACT_ATOMS: atom_id res chain seq x y z
N MET A 1 -20.61 -12.87 8.76
CA MET A 1 -19.90 -13.31 7.54
C MET A 1 -19.35 -12.07 6.85
N ALA A 2 -18.04 -11.93 6.69
CA ALA A 2 -17.43 -10.73 6.11
C ALA A 2 -17.87 -10.58 4.64
N ARG A 3 -18.31 -9.37 4.22
CA ARG A 3 -18.63 -9.10 2.80
C ARG A 3 -17.39 -9.41 1.96
N PRO A 4 -17.50 -10.17 0.86
CA PRO A 4 -16.38 -10.39 -0.03
C PRO A 4 -15.90 -9.02 -0.52
N GLN A 5 -14.67 -8.68 -0.15
CA GLN A 5 -14.08 -7.41 -0.55
C GLN A 5 -13.88 -7.48 -2.06
N SER A 6 -14.46 -6.51 -2.78
CA SER A 6 -14.27 -6.39 -4.23
C SER A 6 -12.77 -6.47 -4.56
N PRO A 7 -12.38 -7.00 -5.74
CA PRO A 7 -10.96 -7.14 -6.10
C PRO A 7 -10.12 -5.87 -5.90
N ARG A 8 -10.73 -4.69 -6.08
CA ARG A 8 -10.13 -3.40 -5.72
C ARG A 8 -9.85 -3.22 -4.22
N GLY A 9 -10.79 -3.59 -3.36
CA GLY A 9 -10.61 -3.52 -1.90
C GLY A 9 -9.50 -4.44 -1.39
N GLN A 10 -9.34 -5.61 -2.01
CA GLN A 10 -8.23 -6.53 -1.69
C GLN A 10 -6.87 -5.94 -2.09
N GLY A 11 -6.78 -5.31 -3.27
CA GLY A 11 -5.57 -4.62 -3.71
C GLY A 11 -5.19 -3.45 -2.80
N ARG A 12 -6.18 -2.60 -2.45
CA ARG A 12 -5.97 -1.48 -1.52
C ARG A 12 -5.49 -1.96 -0.16
N ARG A 13 -6.09 -3.01 0.39
CA ARG A 13 -5.71 -3.56 1.70
C ARG A 13 -4.27 -4.08 1.72
N ARG A 14 -3.86 -4.82 0.69
CA ARG A 14 -2.46 -5.30 0.56
C ARG A 14 -1.45 -4.17 0.55
N VAL A 15 -1.75 -3.06 -0.14
CA VAL A 15 -0.88 -1.87 -0.16
C VAL A 15 -0.77 -1.24 1.23
N ILE A 16 -1.87 -1.15 1.98
CA ILE A 16 -1.87 -0.62 3.35
C ILE A 16 -1.04 -1.53 4.26
N ASP A 17 -1.27 -2.85 4.23
CA ASP A 17 -0.59 -3.79 5.11
C ASP A 17 0.94 -3.73 4.90
N ALA A 18 1.40 -3.77 3.65
CA ALA A 18 2.83 -3.62 3.32
C ALA A 18 3.40 -2.24 3.70
N ALA A 19 2.62 -1.17 3.53
CA ALA A 19 3.06 0.16 3.92
C ALA A 19 3.23 0.29 5.45
N VAL A 20 2.33 -0.32 6.23
CA VAL A 20 2.43 -0.32 7.70
C VAL A 20 3.72 -1.00 8.17
N GLU A 21 4.07 -2.15 7.59
CA GLU A 21 5.33 -2.85 7.89
C GLU A 21 6.54 -1.97 7.59
N LEU A 22 6.61 -1.42 6.36
CA LEU A 22 7.71 -0.56 5.96
C LEU A 22 7.77 0.76 6.75
N PHE A 23 6.62 1.32 7.15
CA PHE A 23 6.59 2.51 8.00
C PHE A 23 7.12 2.22 9.41
N ALA A 24 6.89 1.01 9.93
CA ALA A 24 7.45 0.61 11.22
C ALA A 24 8.98 0.46 11.16
N GLU A 25 9.52 0.00 10.03
CA GLU A 25 10.97 -0.23 9.86
C GLU A 25 11.74 1.05 9.48
N HIS A 26 11.18 1.88 8.60
CA HIS A 26 11.90 3.01 8.00
C HIS A 26 11.33 4.39 8.37
N GLY A 27 10.19 4.41 9.07
CA GLY A 27 9.39 5.63 9.27
C GLY A 27 8.67 6.07 8.00
N VAL A 28 7.61 6.87 8.16
CA VAL A 28 6.80 7.33 7.01
C VAL A 28 7.65 8.10 6.00
N SER A 29 8.52 9.00 6.44
CA SER A 29 9.39 9.78 5.54
C SER A 29 10.41 8.91 4.81
N GLY A 30 10.91 7.85 5.45
CA GLY A 30 11.89 6.92 4.88
C GLY A 30 11.30 5.94 3.88
N THR A 31 9.98 5.70 3.92
CA THR A 31 9.30 4.78 3.00
C THR A 31 8.84 5.48 1.72
N SER A 32 8.90 4.76 0.59
CA SER A 32 8.46 5.25 -0.72
C SER A 32 7.45 4.30 -1.35
N LEU A 33 6.65 4.80 -2.30
CA LEU A 33 5.73 3.96 -3.07
C LEU A 33 6.45 2.88 -3.89
N GLN A 34 7.73 3.10 -4.24
CA GLN A 34 8.55 2.08 -4.91
C GLN A 34 8.89 0.94 -3.95
N MET A 35 9.30 1.24 -2.72
CA MET A 35 9.57 0.21 -1.70
C MET A 35 8.35 -0.66 -1.43
N ILE A 36 7.17 -0.05 -1.35
CA ILE A 36 5.91 -0.79 -1.17
C ILE A 36 5.63 -1.71 -2.38
N ALA A 37 5.88 -1.22 -3.60
CA ALA A 37 5.72 -2.02 -4.81
C ALA A 37 6.68 -3.21 -4.83
N ASP A 38 7.94 -2.97 -4.50
CA ASP A 38 9.00 -3.98 -4.45
C ASP A 38 8.70 -5.05 -3.40
N HIS A 39 8.28 -4.63 -2.20
CA HIS A 39 7.88 -5.52 -1.11
C HIS A 39 6.69 -6.42 -1.51
N LEU A 40 5.74 -5.90 -2.28
CA LEU A 40 4.59 -6.65 -2.77
C LEU A 40 4.86 -7.45 -4.05
N GLY A 41 6.04 -7.31 -4.67
CA GLY A 41 6.35 -7.92 -5.97
C GLY A 41 5.47 -7.41 -7.12
N VAL A 42 5.03 -6.16 -7.06
CA VAL A 42 4.17 -5.52 -8.08
C VAL A 42 4.86 -4.30 -8.68
N THR A 43 4.27 -3.74 -9.74
CA THR A 43 4.78 -2.49 -10.32
C THR A 43 4.38 -1.29 -9.48
N LYS A 44 5.19 -0.23 -9.50
CA LYS A 44 4.84 1.06 -8.89
C LYS A 44 3.51 1.61 -9.43
N ALA A 45 3.22 1.37 -10.72
CA ALA A 45 1.95 1.74 -11.35
C ALA A 45 0.74 1.03 -10.70
N ALA A 46 0.90 -0.23 -10.28
CA ALA A 46 -0.16 -0.94 -9.56
C ALA A 46 -0.43 -0.35 -8.16
N VAL A 47 0.61 0.17 -7.50
CA VAL A 47 0.47 0.93 -6.24
C VAL A 47 -0.23 2.27 -6.50
N TYR A 48 0.17 3.00 -7.54
CA TYR A 48 -0.47 4.25 -7.95
C TYR A 48 -1.95 4.10 -8.30
N TYR A 49 -2.35 2.94 -8.81
CA TYR A 49 -3.75 2.64 -9.08
C TYR A 49 -4.61 2.55 -7.80
N GLN A 50 -4.00 2.22 -6.66
CA GLN A 50 -4.69 2.19 -5.36
C GLN A 50 -4.58 3.53 -4.61
N PHE A 51 -3.42 4.19 -4.68
CA PHE A 51 -3.10 5.41 -3.94
C PHE A 51 -2.26 6.36 -4.77
N HIS A 52 -2.65 7.63 -4.86
CA HIS A 52 -1.93 8.62 -5.67
C HIS A 52 -0.68 9.14 -4.96
N ALA A 53 -0.70 9.17 -3.64
CA ALA A 53 0.40 9.63 -2.80
C ALA A 53 0.61 8.71 -1.59
N LYS A 54 1.79 8.83 -0.95
CA LYS A 54 2.09 8.09 0.28
C LYS A 54 1.19 8.56 1.42
N GLU A 55 0.87 9.84 1.44
CA GLU A 55 0.01 10.50 2.41
C GLU A 55 -1.41 9.91 2.37
N ASP A 56 -1.90 9.53 1.19
CA ASP A 56 -3.20 8.87 1.04
C ASP A 56 -3.23 7.50 1.73
N ILE A 57 -2.07 6.83 1.82
CA ILE A 57 -1.92 5.54 2.53
C ILE A 57 -1.93 5.76 4.05
N VAL A 58 -1.35 6.86 4.52
CA VAL A 58 -1.33 7.21 5.95
C VAL A 58 -2.72 7.56 6.46
N LEU A 59 -3.56 8.16 5.62
CA LEU A 59 -4.95 8.53 5.94
C LEU A 59 -5.96 7.39 5.72
N ALA A 60 -5.52 6.23 5.20
CA ALA A 60 -6.34 5.17 4.63
C ALA A 60 -7.03 4.24 5.64
#